data_AF-A0A1X1UHP4-F1
#
_entry.id   AF-A0A1X1UHP4-F1
#
_cell.length_a   1.000
_cell.length_b   1.000
_cell.length_c   1.000
_cell.angle_alpha   90.00
_cell.angle_beta   90.00
_cell.angle_gamma   90.00
#
_symmetry.space_group_name_H-M   'P 1'
#
loop_
_entity.id
_entity.type
_entity.pdbx_description
1 polymer ?
#
loop_
_entity_poly.entity_id
_entity_poly.type
_entity_poly.pdbx_seq_one_letter_code
_entity_poly.pdbx_strand_id
1 'polypeptide(L)'
;MQNYFKFSKPSGADRGGAMVLLQQPIASSATNYSIVEDEQGPAHPRISAVNASGVEIAGAFQPPDRPYWLLYVTPLLANTAGIEFRHDPVPLGGREEARQWVNLVAQLYVKAAS
;
A
#
# COMPACT_ATOMS: atom_id res chain seq x y z
N MET A 1 -19.57 -13.67 4.17
CA MET A 1 -20.90 -13.01 4.18
C MET A 1 -21.30 -12.72 2.74
N GLN A 2 -22.55 -12.99 2.38
CA GLN A 2 -23.06 -13.03 1.00
C GLN A 2 -23.20 -11.64 0.37
N ASN A 3 -22.77 -11.49 -0.88
CA ASN A 3 -22.98 -10.28 -1.69
C ASN A 3 -24.44 -10.24 -2.18
N TYR A 4 -25.18 -9.19 -1.81
CA TYR A 4 -26.53 -8.94 -2.33
C TYR A 4 -26.44 -8.16 -3.65
N PHE A 5 -26.81 -8.81 -4.76
CA PHE A 5 -27.13 -8.12 -6.01
C PHE A 5 -28.59 -7.65 -5.96
N LYS A 6 -28.83 -6.34 -5.98
CA LYS A 6 -30.16 -5.78 -6.26
C LYS A 6 -30.21 -5.32 -7.72
N PHE A 7 -31.03 -6.00 -8.52
CA PHE A 7 -31.42 -5.53 -9.85
C PHE A 7 -32.65 -4.64 -9.72
N SER A 8 -32.51 -3.34 -9.99
CA SER A 8 -33.65 -2.47 -10.29
C SER A 8 -33.84 -2.44 -11.82
N LYS A 9 -35.01 -2.88 -12.30
CA LYS A 9 -35.40 -2.71 -13.71
C LYS A 9 -35.61 -1.23 -14.00
N PRO A 10 -35.01 -0.66 -15.06
CA PRO A 10 -35.39 0.67 -15.52
C PRO A 10 -36.74 0.60 -16.25
N SER A 11 -37.74 1.30 -15.70
CA SER A 11 -38.96 1.66 -16.42
C SER A 11 -38.58 2.68 -17.50
N GLY A 12 -39.10 2.47 -18.71
CA GLY A 12 -38.56 3.03 -19.94
C GLY A 12 -38.69 4.54 -20.15
N ALA A 13 -38.05 4.93 -21.26
CA ALA A 13 -38.09 6.22 -21.96
C ALA A 13 -37.29 7.37 -21.34
N ASP A 14 -35.99 7.44 -21.64
CA ASP A 14 -35.46 8.55 -22.46
C ASP A 14 -34.05 8.27 -23.00
N ARG A 15 -33.73 8.90 -24.12
CA ARG A 15 -32.45 8.78 -24.85
C ARG A 15 -31.34 9.54 -24.14
N GLY A 16 -30.17 8.91 -24.00
CA GLY A 16 -28.90 9.59 -23.67
C GLY A 16 -28.59 9.69 -22.18
N GLY A 17 -28.12 8.59 -21.58
CA GLY A 17 -27.57 8.60 -20.22
C GLY A 17 -26.09 8.24 -20.25
N ALA A 18 -25.22 9.22 -19.97
CA ALA A 18 -23.81 8.96 -19.71
C ALA A 18 -23.68 7.89 -18.63
N MET A 19 -22.80 6.91 -18.88
CA MET A 19 -22.42 5.91 -17.89
C MET A 19 -21.61 6.62 -16.80
N VAL A 20 -22.29 7.13 -15.76
CA VAL A 20 -21.61 7.65 -14.58
C VAL A 20 -21.09 6.45 -13.81
N LEU A 21 -19.82 6.12 -14.05
CA LEU A 21 -19.07 5.20 -13.22
C LEU A 21 -18.90 5.88 -11.85
N LEU A 22 -19.86 5.68 -10.95
CA LEU A 22 -19.67 6.01 -9.55
C LEU A 22 -18.60 5.05 -9.04
N GLN A 23 -17.33 5.49 -9.09
CA GLN A 23 -16.26 4.91 -8.31
C GLN A 23 -16.71 4.99 -6.85
N GLN A 24 -17.24 3.88 -6.35
CA GLN A 24 -17.47 3.73 -4.93
C GLN A 24 -16.09 3.88 -4.27
N PRO A 25 -15.97 4.73 -3.23
CA PRO A 25 -14.76 4.73 -2.44
C PRO A 25 -14.58 3.31 -1.93
N ILE A 26 -13.49 2.65 -2.34
CA ILE A 26 -13.01 1.44 -1.67
C ILE A 26 -12.99 1.78 -0.20
N ALA A 27 -13.95 1.23 0.56
CA ALA A 27 -14.04 1.42 1.98
C ALA A 27 -12.66 1.06 2.53
N SER A 28 -11.93 2.08 2.99
CA SER A 28 -10.68 1.87 3.68
C SER A 28 -11.08 1.16 4.97
N SER A 29 -11.03 -0.17 4.98
CA SER A 29 -10.93 -0.92 6.22
C SER A 29 -9.84 -0.20 6.99
N ALA A 30 -10.16 0.42 8.13
CA ALA A 30 -9.23 1.29 8.84
C ALA A 30 -7.88 0.59 8.94
N THR A 31 -6.98 0.95 8.04
CA THR A 31 -5.77 0.17 7.87
C THR A 31 -4.92 0.54 9.07
N ASN A 32 -4.50 -0.43 9.89
CA ASN A 32 -3.65 -0.18 11.06
C ASN A 32 -2.23 0.31 10.69
N TYR A 33 -2.04 0.74 9.43
CA TYR A 33 -0.86 1.41 8.91
C TYR A 33 -1.27 2.53 7.93
N SER A 34 -0.36 3.47 7.71
CA SER A 34 -0.45 4.48 6.65
C SER A 34 0.78 4.43 5.75
N ILE A 35 0.64 4.92 4.52
CA ILE A 35 1.75 5.12 3.57
C ILE A 35 2.15 6.59 3.60
N VAL A 36 3.44 6.84 3.78
CA VAL A 36 4.07 8.16 3.74
C VAL A 36 4.98 8.20 2.52
N GLU A 37 4.76 9.17 1.64
CA GLU A 37 5.62 9.40 0.46
C GLU A 37 6.36 10.73 0.67
N ASP A 38 7.68 10.68 0.69
CA ASP A 38 8.55 11.85 0.79
C ASP A 38 9.37 11.96 -0.49
N GLU A 39 8.93 12.81 -1.42
CA GLU A 39 9.61 13.03 -2.71
C GLU A 39 10.72 14.09 -2.63
N GLN A 40 10.66 14.96 -1.61
CA GLN A 40 11.48 16.17 -1.52
C GLN A 40 12.44 16.15 -0.32
N GLY A 41 12.42 15.06 0.45
CA GLY A 41 13.23 14.89 1.63
C GLY A 41 14.73 14.96 1.35
N PRO A 42 15.52 15.40 2.33
CA PRO A 42 16.99 15.47 2.20
C PRO A 42 17.63 14.09 2.00
N ALA A 43 16.88 13.00 2.21
CA ALA A 43 17.32 11.61 2.18
C ALA A 43 16.83 10.82 0.96
N HIS A 44 16.55 11.51 -0.17
CA HIS A 44 16.06 10.94 -1.45
C HIS A 44 14.56 10.59 -1.45
N PRO A 45 13.95 10.39 -2.65
CA PRO A 45 12.57 9.92 -2.75
C PRO A 45 12.39 8.62 -1.96
N ARG A 46 11.40 8.63 -1.06
CA ARG A 46 11.13 7.52 -0.13
C ARG A 46 9.63 7.26 -0.02
N ILE A 47 9.30 5.99 0.14
CA ILE A 47 7.95 5.50 0.43
C ILE A 47 8.06 4.64 1.68
N SER A 48 7.34 5.00 2.75
CA SER A 48 7.35 4.26 4.01
C SER A 48 5.95 3.79 4.38
N ALA A 49 5.84 2.59 4.91
CA ALA A 49 4.67 2.14 5.65
C ALA A 49 4.93 2.28 7.15
N VAL A 50 4.04 2.97 7.86
CA VAL A 50 4.12 3.17 9.31
C VAL A 50 2.88 2.61 9.98
N ASN A 51 3.03 2.00 11.17
CA ASN A 51 1.90 1.49 11.94
C ASN A 51 1.09 2.65 12.59
N ALA A 52 0.02 2.31 13.31
CA ALA A 52 -0.83 3.28 14.01
C ALA A 52 -0.09 4.18 15.01
N SER A 53 1.07 3.77 15.51
CA SER A 53 1.94 4.56 16.41
C SER A 53 3.00 5.38 15.66
N GLY A 54 2.97 5.38 14.32
CA GLY A 54 3.97 6.07 13.50
C GLY A 54 5.32 5.35 13.39
N VAL A 55 5.42 4.10 13.85
CA VAL A 55 6.66 3.31 13.75
C VAL A 55 6.74 2.65 12.38
N GLU A 56 7.88 2.76 11.72
CA GLU A 56 8.09 2.19 10.38
C GLU A 56 8.09 0.65 10.39
N ILE A 57 7.29 0.09 9.49
CA ILE A 57 7.16 -1.36 9.24
C ILE A 57 8.12 -1.78 8.13
N ALA A 58 8.12 -1.01 7.04
CA ALA A 58 8.94 -1.21 5.86
C ALA A 58 9.01 0.08 5.07
N GLY A 59 10.01 0.20 4.21
CA GLY A 59 10.07 1.31 3.28
C GLY A 59 10.85 0.95 2.03
N ALA A 60 10.78 1.85 1.07
CA ALA A 60 11.58 1.78 -0.13
C ALA A 60 12.13 3.17 -0.43
N PHE A 61 13.35 3.22 -0.94
CA PHE A 61 13.99 4.46 -1.34
C PHE A 61 14.68 4.30 -2.68
N GLN A 62 14.82 5.42 -3.40
CA GLN A 62 15.64 5.48 -4.60
C GLN A 62 17.04 5.99 -4.23
N PRO A 63 18.10 5.18 -4.38
CA PRO A 63 19.46 5.66 -4.18
C PRO A 63 19.81 6.77 -5.17
N PRO A 64 20.69 7.72 -4.81
CA PRO A 64 21.15 8.74 -5.73
C PRO A 64 21.83 8.11 -6.94
N ASP A 65 21.58 8.69 -8.11
CA ASP A 65 22.14 8.28 -9.41
C ASP A 65 21.81 6.84 -9.83
N ARG A 66 20.82 6.19 -9.20
CA ARG A 66 20.35 4.85 -9.57
C ARG A 66 18.91 4.89 -10.09
N PRO A 67 18.62 4.20 -11.21
CA PRO A 67 17.28 4.15 -11.77
C PRO A 67 16.37 3.11 -11.09
N TYR A 68 16.87 2.40 -10.08
CA TYR A 68 16.13 1.36 -9.35
C TYR A 68 15.78 1.79 -7.93
N TRP A 69 14.79 1.13 -7.34
CA TRP A 69 14.38 1.31 -5.95
C TRP A 69 14.91 0.17 -5.08
N LEU A 70 15.09 0.41 -3.79
CA LEU A 70 15.48 -0.60 -2.82
C LEU A 70 14.42 -0.71 -1.72
N LEU A 71 13.79 -1.87 -1.60
CA LEU A 71 12.89 -2.21 -0.50
C LEU A 71 13.70 -2.68 0.70
N TYR A 72 13.38 -2.18 1.89
CA TYR A 72 13.88 -2.72 3.16
C TYR A 72 12.71 -2.95 4.12
N VAL A 73 12.90 -3.92 5.01
CA VAL A 73 11.97 -4.20 6.11
C VAL A 73 12.62 -3.83 7.43
N THR A 74 11.83 -3.54 8.46
CA THR A 74 12.37 -3.19 9.78
C THR A 74 12.42 -4.41 10.70
N PRO A 75 13.24 -4.37 11.77
CA PRO A 75 13.23 -5.40 12.81
C PRO A 75 11.85 -5.61 13.44
N LEU A 76 11.00 -4.56 13.47
CA LEU A 76 9.62 -4.65 13.93
C LEU A 76 8.86 -5.72 13.13
N LEU A 77 8.92 -5.66 11.79
CA LEU A 77 8.25 -6.64 10.94
C LEU A 77 8.76 -8.06 11.22
N ALA A 78 10.09 -8.25 11.27
CA ALA A 78 10.69 -9.57 11.47
C ALA A 78 10.31 -10.17 12.83
N ASN A 79 10.33 -9.35 13.90
CA ASN A 79 9.90 -9.74 15.23
C ASN A 79 8.40 -10.11 15.26
N THR A 80 7.55 -9.30 14.64
CA THR A 80 6.10 -9.59 14.54
C THR A 80 5.83 -10.88 13.77
N ALA A 81 6.59 -11.17 12.71
CA ALA A 81 6.43 -12.38 11.91
C ALA A 81 7.10 -13.63 12.51
N GLY A 82 7.88 -13.48 13.59
CA GLY A 82 8.62 -14.59 14.21
C GLY A 82 9.72 -15.17 13.30
N ILE A 83 10.33 -14.34 12.46
CA ILE A 83 11.39 -14.75 11.52
C ILE A 83 12.71 -14.03 11.81
N GLU A 84 13.82 -14.63 11.38
CA GLU A 84 15.13 -14.00 11.43
C GLU A 84 15.18 -12.75 10.56
N PHE A 85 15.69 -11.65 11.12
CA PHE A 85 15.82 -10.39 10.41
C PHE A 85 17.01 -10.39 9.44
N ARG A 86 16.79 -9.90 8.21
CA ARG A 86 17.84 -9.71 7.20
C ARG A 86 17.89 -8.26 6.77
N HIS A 87 19.10 -7.72 6.68
CA HIS A 87 19.35 -6.31 6.35
C HIS A 87 19.41 -6.03 4.85
N ASP A 88 19.52 -7.07 4.00
CA ASP A 88 19.77 -6.90 2.57
C ASP A 88 18.53 -6.33 1.86
N PRO A 89 18.61 -5.12 1.28
CA PRO A 89 17.49 -4.54 0.56
C PRO A 89 17.21 -5.30 -0.75
N VAL A 90 15.93 -5.39 -1.11
CA VAL A 90 15.49 -6.04 -2.35
C VAL A 90 15.40 -5.00 -3.47
N PRO A 91 16.08 -5.19 -4.61
CA PRO A 91 16.01 -4.27 -5.74
C PRO A 91 14.66 -4.37 -6.45
N LEU A 92 14.10 -3.22 -6.78
CA LEU A 92 12.82 -3.06 -7.50
C LEU A 92 13.02 -2.19 -8.75
N GLY A 93 12.26 -2.48 -9.79
CA GLY A 93 12.37 -1.87 -11.11
C GLY A 93 11.87 -0.43 -11.19
N GLY A 94 11.07 0.04 -10.22
CA GLY A 94 10.60 1.42 -10.23
C GLY A 94 9.72 1.79 -9.04
N ARG A 95 9.28 3.04 -9.04
CA ARG A 95 8.53 3.64 -7.94
C ARG A 95 7.17 2.97 -7.70
N GLU A 96 6.43 2.68 -8.75
CA GLU A 96 5.11 2.06 -8.62
C GLU A 96 5.23 0.65 -8.03
N GLU A 97 6.23 -0.11 -8.47
CA GLU A 97 6.55 -1.40 -7.87
C GLU A 97 6.97 -1.24 -6.40
N ALA A 98 7.79 -0.25 -6.06
CA ALA A 98 8.14 0.07 -4.68
C ALA A 98 6.92 0.36 -3.80
N ARG A 99 5.97 1.18 -4.29
CA ARG A 99 4.72 1.48 -3.60
C ARG A 99 3.90 0.20 -3.36
N GLN A 100 3.77 -0.65 -4.37
CA GLN A 100 3.01 -1.90 -4.28
C GLN A 100 3.63 -2.87 -3.27
N TRP A 101 4.95 -3.03 -3.28
CA TRP A 101 5.66 -3.88 -2.33
C TRP A 101 5.58 -3.35 -0.89
N VAL A 102 5.81 -2.05 -0.67
CA VAL A 102 5.68 -1.44 0.66
C VAL A 102 4.27 -1.64 1.21
N ASN A 103 3.25 -1.43 0.38
CA ASN A 103 1.85 -1.66 0.75
C ASN A 103 1.56 -3.14 1.05
N LEU A 104 2.05 -4.08 0.23
CA LEU A 104 1.88 -5.51 0.47
C LEU A 104 2.51 -5.94 1.80
N VAL A 105 3.74 -5.52 2.08
CA VAL A 105 4.44 -5.82 3.33
C VAL A 105 3.69 -5.28 4.53
N ALA A 106 3.14 -4.07 4.43
CA ALA A 106 2.34 -3.47 5.51
C ALA A 106 1.03 -4.24 5.78
N GLN A 107 0.37 -4.77 4.74
CA GLN A 107 -0.79 -5.65 4.91
C GLN A 107 -0.42 -6.96 5.59
N LEU A 108 0.74 -7.54 5.24
CA LEU A 108 1.24 -8.76 5.89
C LEU A 108 1.56 -8.51 7.36
N TYR A 109 2.16 -7.36 7.69
CA TYR A 109 2.36 -6.94 9.08
C TYR A 109 1.05 -6.89 9.86
N VAL A 110 0.01 -6.23 9.33
CA VAL A 110 -1.29 -6.14 10.03
C VAL A 110 -1.88 -7.52 10.27
N LYS A 111 -1.76 -8.43 9.31
CA LYS A 111 -2.20 -9.83 9.47
C LYS A 111 -1.40 -10.59 10.53
N ALA A 112 -0.09 -10.36 10.63
CA ALA A 112 0.77 -11.02 11.62
C ALA A 112 0.62 -10.42 13.02
N ALA A 113 0.22 -9.15 13.13
CA ALA A 113 0.00 -8.44 14.39
C ALA A 113 -1.43 -8.63 14.97
N SER A 114 -2.30 -9.35 14.26
CA SER A 114 -3.68 -9.67 14.68
C SER A 114 -3.75 -11.03 15.33
#